data_AF-A0A9W4T6L3-F1
#
_entry.id   AF-A0A9W4T6L3-F1
#
_cell.length_a   1.000
_cell.length_b   1.000
_cell.length_c   1.000
_cell.angle_alpha   90.00
_cell.angle_beta   90.00
_cell.angle_gamma   90.00
#
_symmetry.space_group_name_H-M   'P 1'
#
loop_
_entity.id
_entity.type
_entity.pdbx_description
1 polymer ?
#
loop_
_entity_poly.entity_id
_entity_poly.type
_entity_poly.pdbx_seq_one_letter_code
_entity_poly.pdbx_strand_id
1 'polypeptide(L)'
;FESLAFIKALKKRIAILTYKVQYTIEGRLTDGKRSRIFKRILKKYIDYLNNSKTCLIGMSPAHAMTLEEVESKPSKKPKCAIGKNEEIKLQKGTAIRYLLKAGKLEGDYRRRATDPYWSLRIFKIKKVVIRRNPPQPVLYYLENKPIESTAHLIG
;
A
#
# COMPACT_ATOMS: atom_id res chain seq x y z
N PHE A 1 -11.22 -2.40 -0.66
CA PHE A 1 -10.31 -1.29 -0.30
C PHE A 1 -9.27 -0.99 -1.39
N GLU A 2 -8.69 -2.00 -2.05
CA GLU A 2 -7.65 -1.80 -3.08
C GLU A 2 -8.16 -1.15 -4.38
N SER A 3 -9.37 -1.47 -4.83
CA SER A 3 -9.99 -0.88 -6.04
C SER A 3 -10.19 0.64 -5.95
N LEU A 4 -10.54 1.16 -4.76
CA LEU A 4 -10.72 2.59 -4.53
C LEU A 4 -9.39 3.36 -4.63
N ALA A 5 -8.32 2.78 -4.06
CA ALA A 5 -6.98 3.36 -4.10
C ALA A 5 -6.45 3.44 -5.54
N PHE A 6 -6.69 2.38 -6.33
CA PHE A 6 -6.33 2.35 -7.75
C PHE A 6 -7.05 3.46 -8.55
N ILE A 7 -8.38 3.58 -8.40
CA ILE A 7 -9.17 4.62 -9.08
C ILE A 7 -8.66 6.02 -8.71
N LYS A 8 -8.33 6.26 -7.44
CA LYS A 8 -7.82 7.55 -6.97
C LYS A 8 -6.44 7.87 -7.57
N ALA A 9 -5.55 6.89 -7.66
CA ALA A 9 -4.24 7.05 -8.28
C ALA A 9 -4.35 7.32 -9.79
N LEU A 10 -5.23 6.62 -10.50
CA LEU A 10 -5.49 6.82 -11.92
C LEU A 10 -6.03 8.23 -12.19
N LYS A 11 -7.04 8.67 -11.43
CA LYS A 11 -7.60 10.03 -11.51
C LYS A 11 -6.52 11.09 -11.32
N LYS A 12 -5.65 10.93 -10.31
CA LYS A 12 -4.52 11.83 -10.06
C LYS A 12 -3.55 11.87 -11.24
N ARG A 13 -3.21 10.71 -11.81
CA ARG A 13 -2.26 10.60 -12.93
C ARG A 13 -2.80 11.29 -14.18
N ILE A 14 -4.07 11.03 -14.53
CA ILE A 14 -4.74 11.70 -15.67
C ILE A 14 -4.75 13.22 -15.46
N ALA A 15 -5.14 13.69 -14.27
CA ALA A 15 -5.18 15.11 -13.96
C ALA A 15 -3.81 15.78 -14.13
N ILE A 16 -2.73 15.20 -13.61
CA ILE A 16 -1.36 15.75 -13.74
C ILE A 16 -0.96 15.91 -15.22
N LEU A 17 -1.22 14.89 -16.03
CA LEU A 17 -0.82 14.88 -17.43
C LEU A 17 -1.64 15.87 -18.25
N THR A 18 -2.93 15.98 -17.97
CA THR A 18 -3.82 16.85 -18.74
C THR A 18 -3.66 18.32 -18.33
N TYR A 19 -3.40 18.59 -17.04
CA TYR A 19 -3.15 19.94 -16.53
C TYR A 19 -1.86 20.56 -17.10
N LYS A 20 -0.76 19.78 -17.18
CA LYS A 20 0.50 20.26 -17.79
C LYS A 20 0.31 20.73 -19.23
N VAL A 21 -0.41 19.95 -20.02
CA VAL A 21 -0.68 20.26 -21.43
C VAL A 21 -1.63 21.45 -21.55
N GLN A 22 -2.68 21.51 -20.73
CA GLN A 22 -3.60 22.64 -20.70
C GLN A 22 -2.89 23.94 -20.34
N TYR A 23 -2.11 23.95 -19.25
CA TYR A 23 -1.37 25.12 -18.79
C TYR A 23 -0.41 25.67 -19.85
N THR A 24 0.28 24.77 -20.57
CA THR A 24 1.18 25.15 -21.66
C THR A 24 0.45 25.78 -22.86
N ILE A 25 -0.76 25.32 -23.16
CA ILE A 25 -1.60 25.85 -24.25
C ILE A 25 -2.24 27.19 -23.84
N GLU A 26 -2.75 27.27 -22.62
CA GLU A 26 -3.40 28.47 -22.08
C GLU A 26 -2.41 29.63 -21.89
N GLY A 27 -1.17 29.35 -21.48
CA GLY A 27 -0.12 30.37 -21.41
C GLY A 27 0.30 30.96 -22.77
N ARG A 28 -0.16 30.40 -23.89
CA ARG A 28 0.07 30.92 -25.26
C ARG A 28 -1.15 31.63 -25.83
N LEU A 29 -2.28 31.62 -25.12
CA LEU A 29 -3.52 32.25 -25.55
C LEU A 29 -3.63 33.67 -24.98
N THR A 30 -4.31 34.57 -25.70
CA THR A 30 -4.63 35.91 -25.19
C THR A 30 -5.56 35.81 -23.99
N ASP A 31 -5.36 36.67 -22.99
CA ASP A 31 -6.14 36.70 -21.75
C ASP A 31 -7.65 36.63 -22.01
N GLY A 32 -8.32 35.73 -21.30
CA GLY A 32 -9.77 35.49 -21.41
C GLY A 32 -10.20 34.40 -22.41
N LYS A 33 -9.31 33.86 -23.26
CA LYS A 33 -9.64 32.74 -24.17
C LYS A 33 -9.35 31.38 -23.53
N ARG A 34 -10.38 30.54 -23.39
CA ARG A 34 -10.24 29.15 -22.93
C ARG A 34 -10.14 28.17 -24.09
N SER A 35 -9.21 27.22 -24.01
CA SER A 35 -8.98 26.23 -25.06
C SER A 35 -9.98 25.06 -24.98
N ARG A 36 -10.70 24.77 -26.08
CA ARG A 36 -11.51 23.54 -26.20
C ARG A 36 -10.68 22.30 -26.57
N ILE A 37 -9.38 22.49 -26.83
CA ILE A 37 -8.46 21.44 -27.28
C ILE A 37 -8.29 20.36 -26.20
N PHE A 38 -8.47 20.72 -24.93
CA PHE A 38 -8.44 19.80 -23.78
C PHE A 38 -9.27 18.53 -24.01
N LYS A 39 -10.50 18.63 -24.52
CA LYS A 39 -11.37 17.47 -24.78
C LYS A 39 -10.77 16.51 -25.81
N ARG A 40 -10.16 17.05 -26.87
CA ARG A 40 -9.51 16.25 -27.92
C ARG A 40 -8.25 15.56 -27.38
N ILE A 41 -7.49 16.23 -26.54
CA ILE A 41 -6.27 15.68 -25.92
C ILE A 41 -6.62 14.59 -24.90
N LEU A 42 -7.61 14.84 -24.06
CA LEU A 42 -8.08 13.87 -23.08
C LEU A 42 -8.54 12.58 -23.77
N LYS A 43 -9.31 12.69 -24.86
CA LYS A 43 -9.73 11.53 -25.66
C LYS A 43 -8.53 10.73 -26.17
N LYS A 44 -7.55 11.39 -26.82
CA LYS A 44 -6.32 10.74 -27.29
C LYS A 44 -5.56 10.04 -26.17
N TYR A 45 -5.53 10.64 -24.97
CA TYR A 45 -4.82 10.08 -23.83
C TYR A 45 -5.52 8.84 -23.25
N ILE A 46 -6.85 8.86 -23.16
CA ILE A 46 -7.64 7.70 -22.76
C ILE A 46 -7.45 6.57 -23.77
N ASP A 47 -7.53 6.87 -25.07
CA ASP A 47 -7.29 5.90 -26.15
C ASP A 47 -5.89 5.29 -26.03
N TYR A 48 -4.87 6.11 -25.75
CA TYR A 48 -3.51 5.63 -25.49
C TYR A 48 -3.43 4.72 -24.26
N LEU A 49 -4.01 5.11 -23.13
CA LEU A 49 -3.96 4.30 -21.90
C LEU A 49 -4.65 2.95 -22.07
N ASN A 50 -5.76 2.90 -22.80
CA ASN A 50 -6.53 1.67 -23.01
C ASN A 50 -5.86 0.71 -24.00
N ASN A 51 -5.15 1.24 -24.99
CA ASN A 51 -4.53 0.44 -26.06
C ASN A 51 -3.02 0.22 -25.89
N SER A 52 -2.35 0.94 -24.98
CA SER A 52 -0.93 0.74 -24.71
C SER A 52 -0.67 -0.44 -23.78
N LYS A 53 0.41 -1.18 -24.06
CA LYS A 53 0.85 -2.31 -23.25
C LYS A 53 1.29 -1.83 -21.87
N THR A 54 0.65 -2.33 -20.81
CA THR A 54 1.04 -1.99 -19.43
C THR A 54 2.16 -2.90 -18.93
N CYS A 55 3.12 -2.37 -18.18
CA CYS A 55 4.20 -3.19 -17.60
C CYS A 55 3.71 -4.24 -16.58
N LEU A 56 2.57 -4.01 -15.94
CA LEU A 56 2.04 -4.91 -14.92
C LEU A 56 1.48 -6.20 -15.52
N ILE A 57 0.75 -6.09 -16.64
CA ILE A 57 0.08 -7.24 -17.24
C ILE A 57 0.85 -7.75 -18.46
N GLY A 58 1.60 -6.86 -19.12
CA GLY A 58 2.23 -7.18 -20.40
C GLY A 58 1.24 -7.24 -21.56
N MET A 59 0.05 -6.63 -21.43
CA MET A 59 -0.90 -6.41 -22.53
C MET A 59 -1.64 -5.08 -22.35
N SER A 60 -2.45 -4.71 -23.34
CA SER A 60 -3.28 -3.50 -23.27
C SER A 60 -4.50 -3.75 -22.36
N PRO A 61 -4.95 -2.76 -21.58
CA PRO A 61 -6.16 -2.88 -20.76
C PRO A 61 -7.39 -3.28 -21.57
N ALA A 62 -7.55 -2.74 -22.79
CA ALA A 62 -8.66 -3.09 -23.67
C ALA A 62 -8.71 -4.60 -23.99
N HIS A 63 -7.55 -5.22 -24.18
CA HIS A 63 -7.48 -6.67 -24.40
C HIS A 63 -7.64 -7.45 -23.09
N ALA A 64 -7.03 -6.97 -22.00
CA ALA A 64 -7.15 -7.59 -20.67
C ALA A 64 -8.61 -7.69 -20.19
N MET A 65 -9.45 -6.69 -20.51
CA MET A 65 -10.87 -6.67 -20.15
C MET A 65 -11.71 -7.75 -20.86
N THR A 66 -11.21 -8.33 -21.96
CA THR A 66 -11.90 -9.42 -22.66
C THR A 66 -11.62 -10.80 -22.08
N LEU A 67 -10.64 -10.90 -21.19
CA LEU A 67 -10.25 -12.15 -20.53
C LEU A 67 -10.97 -12.28 -19.19
N GLU A 68 -11.28 -13.51 -18.79
CA GLU A 68 -11.91 -13.81 -17.50
C GLU A 68 -10.93 -13.55 -16.34
N GLU A 69 -9.67 -13.96 -16.52
CA GLU A 69 -8.60 -13.74 -15.55
C GLU A 69 -7.32 -13.27 -16.24
N VAL A 70 -6.54 -12.47 -15.51
CA VAL A 70 -5.32 -11.86 -16.01
C VAL A 70 -4.26 -11.91 -14.92
N GLU A 71 -3.18 -12.67 -15.18
CA GLU A 71 -2.04 -12.69 -14.27
C GLU A 71 -1.32 -11.34 -14.27
N SER A 72 -1.13 -10.78 -13.07
CA SER A 72 -0.38 -9.55 -12.89
C SER A 72 1.05 -9.85 -12.44
N LYS A 73 2.03 -9.31 -13.17
CA LYS A 73 3.44 -9.31 -12.77
C LYS A 73 3.70 -8.08 -11.90
N PRO A 74 4.07 -8.24 -10.62
CA PRO A 74 4.33 -7.10 -9.76
C PRO A 74 5.54 -6.31 -10.28
N SER A 75 5.37 -5.00 -10.47
CA SER A 75 6.45 -4.12 -10.99
C SER A 75 7.70 -4.08 -10.11
N LYS A 76 7.56 -4.43 -8.83
CA LYS A 76 8.65 -4.55 -7.87
C LYS A 76 8.52 -5.91 -7.20
N LYS A 77 9.62 -6.65 -7.16
CA LYS A 77 9.71 -7.79 -6.25
C LYS A 77 9.45 -7.26 -4.83
N PRO A 78 8.59 -7.92 -4.03
CA PRO A 78 8.46 -7.54 -2.63
C PRO A 78 9.85 -7.60 -2.00
N LYS A 79 10.29 -6.50 -1.38
CA LYS A 79 11.61 -6.42 -0.72
C LYS A 79 11.74 -7.38 0.46
N CYS A 80 10.62 -7.90 0.94
CA CYS A 80 10.58 -8.85 2.03
C CYS A 80 10.21 -10.23 1.44
N ALA A 81 11.03 -11.24 1.72
CA ALA A 81 10.55 -12.61 1.68
C ALA A 81 9.47 -12.69 2.77
N ILE A 82 8.20 -12.65 2.37
CA ILE A 82 7.08 -12.95 3.26
C ILE A 82 6.72 -14.41 2.96
N GLY A 83 6.95 -15.30 3.92
CA GLY A 83 6.68 -16.74 3.76
C GLY A 83 7.85 -17.68 4.03
N LYS A 84 7.91 -18.80 3.27
CA LYS A 84 8.69 -20.03 3.59
C LYS A 84 10.18 -19.84 3.86
N ASN A 85 10.77 -18.74 3.37
CA ASN A 85 12.18 -18.40 3.47
C ASN A 85 12.42 -17.14 4.34
N GLU A 86 11.49 -16.78 5.23
CA GLU A 86 11.74 -15.74 6.22
C GLU A 86 12.93 -16.15 7.10
N GLU A 87 14.07 -15.47 6.94
CA GLU A 87 15.15 -15.55 7.91
C GLU A 87 14.62 -15.11 9.29
N ILE A 88 14.88 -15.93 10.30
CA ILE A 88 14.50 -15.64 11.67
C ILE A 88 15.34 -14.47 12.16
N LYS A 89 14.79 -13.26 12.08
CA LYS A 89 15.51 -12.04 12.51
C LYS A 89 15.48 -11.83 14.02
N LEU A 90 14.51 -12.41 14.73
CA LEU A 90 14.28 -12.16 16.15
C LEU A 90 14.60 -13.40 16.98
N GLN A 91 15.54 -13.26 17.91
CA GLN A 91 15.98 -14.34 18.77
C GLN A 91 15.18 -14.39 20.08
N LYS A 92 15.27 -15.50 20.80
CA LYS A 92 14.74 -15.58 22.17
C LYS A 92 15.42 -14.53 23.05
N GLY A 93 14.64 -13.84 23.89
CA GLY A 93 15.15 -12.79 24.77
C GLY A 93 15.21 -11.39 24.13
N THR A 94 14.97 -11.25 22.82
CA THR A 94 14.86 -9.92 22.19
C THR A 94 13.65 -9.17 22.76
N ALA A 95 13.86 -7.92 23.16
CA ALA A 95 12.81 -7.02 23.62
C ALA A 95 12.10 -6.41 22.42
N ILE A 96 10.77 -6.57 22.35
CA ILE A 96 9.95 -6.10 21.23
C ILE A 96 8.66 -5.43 21.69
N ARG A 97 8.12 -4.57 20.83
CA ARG A 97 6.72 -4.12 20.87
C ARG A 97 5.99 -4.78 19.71
N TYR A 98 4.72 -5.13 19.92
CA TYR A 98 3.91 -5.73 18.85
C TYR A 98 2.93 -4.70 18.28
N LEU A 99 2.58 -4.88 17.00
CA LEU A 99 1.63 -4.01 16.32
C LEU A 99 0.22 -4.22 16.88
N LEU A 100 -0.45 -3.14 17.30
CA LEU A 100 -1.82 -3.22 17.79
C LEU A 100 -2.79 -3.45 16.63
N LYS A 101 -3.81 -4.28 16.79
CA LYS A 101 -4.98 -4.26 15.88
C LYS A 101 -5.85 -3.04 16.21
N ALA A 102 -6.58 -2.53 15.22
CA ALA A 102 -7.61 -1.51 15.48
C ALA A 102 -8.55 -2.00 16.58
N GLY A 103 -8.86 -1.14 17.56
CA GLY A 103 -9.72 -1.46 18.70
C GLY A 103 -9.12 -2.28 19.82
N LYS A 104 -7.87 -2.73 19.74
CA LYS A 104 -7.26 -3.56 20.80
C LYS A 104 -7.05 -2.79 22.11
N LEU A 105 -6.96 -1.46 22.06
CA LEU A 105 -6.65 -0.62 23.23
C LEU A 105 -7.91 -0.02 23.86
N GLU A 106 -8.83 0.53 23.06
CA GLU A 106 -10.06 1.18 23.54
C GLU A 106 -11.35 0.37 23.28
N GLY A 107 -11.30 -0.77 22.57
CA GLY A 107 -12.47 -1.60 22.28
C GLY A 107 -13.31 -1.18 21.06
N ASP A 108 -12.98 -0.05 20.40
CA ASP A 108 -13.72 0.48 19.25
C ASP A 108 -13.11 0.04 17.90
N TYR A 109 -13.92 -0.16 16.87
CA TYR A 109 -13.47 -0.64 15.55
C TYR A 109 -12.67 0.42 14.76
N ARG A 110 -12.67 1.68 15.21
CA ARG A 110 -11.95 2.81 14.59
C ARG A 110 -10.71 3.17 15.42
N ARG A 111 -9.59 3.44 14.72
CA ARG A 111 -8.40 4.04 15.35
C ARG A 111 -8.52 5.55 15.38
N ARG A 112 -8.24 6.17 16.52
CA ARG A 112 -8.06 7.63 16.63
C ARG A 112 -6.69 8.02 16.09
N ALA A 113 -6.56 9.28 15.65
CA ALA A 113 -5.29 9.80 15.14
C ALA A 113 -4.16 9.78 16.20
N THR A 114 -4.53 9.82 17.48
CA THR A 114 -3.63 9.77 18.64
C THR A 114 -3.30 8.36 19.10
N ASP A 115 -3.93 7.32 18.54
CA ASP A 115 -3.69 5.95 19.00
C ASP A 115 -2.27 5.49 18.61
N PRO A 116 -1.53 4.88 19.54
CA PRO A 116 -0.22 4.34 19.23
C PRO A 116 -0.35 3.16 18.25
N TYR A 117 0.49 3.15 17.22
CA TYR A 117 0.57 2.00 16.30
C TYR A 117 1.08 0.73 17.00
N TRP A 118 1.90 0.88 18.04
CA TRP A 118 2.61 -0.19 18.74
C TRP A 118 2.10 -0.36 20.18
N SER A 119 2.26 -1.55 20.74
CA SER A 119 1.96 -1.81 22.15
C SER A 119 2.76 -0.88 23.06
N LEU A 120 2.10 -0.30 24.07
CA LEU A 120 2.75 0.54 25.08
C LEU A 120 3.73 -0.24 25.95
N ARG A 121 3.51 -1.56 26.06
CA ARG A 121 4.33 -2.48 26.85
C ARG A 121 5.38 -3.16 25.98
N ILE A 122 6.57 -3.33 26.53
CA ILE A 122 7.70 -4.03 25.93
C ILE A 122 7.75 -5.45 26.49
N PHE A 123 7.85 -6.44 25.60
CA PHE A 123 7.88 -7.86 25.97
C PHE A 123 9.16 -8.53 25.47
N LYS A 124 9.62 -9.52 26.21
CA LYS A 124 10.68 -10.44 25.76
C LYS A 124 10.05 -11.60 24.98
N ILE A 125 10.73 -12.02 23.93
CA ILE A 125 10.37 -13.25 23.22
C ILE A 125 10.75 -14.45 24.11
N LYS A 126 9.74 -15.18 24.58
CA LYS A 126 9.88 -16.40 25.39
C LYS A 126 10.30 -17.60 24.55
N LYS A 127 9.65 -17.77 23.40
CA LYS A 127 9.86 -18.93 22.52
C LYS A 127 9.57 -18.55 21.07
N VAL A 128 10.38 -19.07 20.16
CA VAL A 128 10.15 -19.00 18.71
C VAL A 128 9.78 -20.40 18.24
N VAL A 129 8.66 -20.55 17.55
CA VAL A 129 8.22 -21.81 16.96
C VAL A 129 8.24 -21.68 15.44
N ILE A 130 9.04 -22.55 14.82
CA ILE A 130 9.18 -22.62 13.37
C ILE A 130 8.64 -23.97 12.94
N ARG A 131 7.58 -23.97 12.13
CA ARG A 131 7.03 -25.18 11.51
C ARG A 131 7.32 -25.15 10.02
N ARG A 132 8.16 -26.08 9.57
CA ARG A 132 8.58 -26.19 8.17
C ARG A 132 7.70 -27.14 7.34
N ASN A 133 6.91 -28.01 7.97
CA ASN A 133 6.01 -28.94 7.27
C ASN A 133 4.68 -29.15 8.03
N PRO A 134 3.53 -28.65 7.52
CA PRO A 134 3.43 -27.71 6.41
C PRO A 134 4.10 -26.37 6.76
N PRO A 135 4.58 -25.61 5.77
CA PRO A 135 5.23 -24.32 6.01
C PRO A 135 4.22 -23.34 6.62
N GLN A 136 4.46 -22.96 7.88
CA GLN A 136 3.65 -22.01 8.64
C GLN A 136 4.47 -20.77 8.98
N PRO A 137 3.82 -19.61 9.22
CA PRO A 137 4.52 -18.42 9.68
C PRO A 137 5.24 -18.69 11.01
N VAL A 138 6.37 -18.01 11.22
CA VAL A 138 7.13 -18.11 12.48
C VAL A 138 6.29 -17.54 13.61
N LEU A 139 6.02 -18.36 14.63
CA LEU A 139 5.22 -17.96 15.79
C LEU A 139 6.15 -17.51 16.93
N TYR A 140 5.96 -16.27 17.37
CA TYR A 140 6.66 -15.70 18.51
C TYR A 140 5.75 -15.69 19.73
N TYR A 141 6.16 -16.41 20.77
CA TYR A 141 5.50 -16.38 22.07
C TYR A 141 6.19 -15.35 22.95
N LEU A 142 5.41 -14.40 23.46
CA LEU A 142 5.88 -13.39 24.39
C LEU A 142 5.88 -13.93 25.82
N GLU A 143 6.71 -13.35 26.69
CA GLU A 143 6.56 -13.54 28.13
C GLU A 143 5.24 -12.97 28.65
N ASN A 144 4.68 -13.59 29.69
CA ASN A 144 3.39 -13.17 30.25
C ASN A 144 3.47 -11.77 30.88
N LYS A 145 4.64 -11.40 31.39
CA LYS A 145 4.87 -10.10 32.03
C LYS A 145 5.66 -9.19 31.09
N PRO A 146 5.25 -7.93 30.93
CA PRO A 146 6.07 -6.93 30.26
C PRO A 146 7.27 -6.59 31.12
N ILE A 147 8.37 -6.21 30.46
CA ILE A 147 9.59 -5.76 31.13
C ILE A 147 9.43 -4.31 31.54
N GLU A 148 8.89 -3.51 30.63
CA GLU A 148 8.68 -2.08 30.80
C GLU A 148 7.35 -1.65 30.19
N SER A 149 6.78 -0.60 30.76
CA SER A 149 5.61 0.09 30.24
C SER A 149 6.00 1.50 29.85
N THR A 150 5.81 1.84 28.59
CA THR A 150 6.01 3.18 28.06
C THR A 150 4.80 4.09 28.24
N ALA A 151 3.79 3.63 29.00
CA ALA A 151 2.56 4.38 29.22
C ALA A 151 2.79 5.74 29.91
N HIS A 152 3.90 5.89 30.63
CA HIS A 152 4.30 7.15 31.27
C HIS A 152 4.74 8.24 30.28
N LEU A 153 5.04 7.90 29.01
CA LEU A 153 5.39 8.89 27.98
C LEU A 153 4.18 9.52 27.27
N ILE A 154 2.96 9.20 27.71
CA ILE A 154 1.71 9.72 27.16
C ILE A 154 1.07 10.78 28.11
N GLY A 155 1.80 11.16 29.17
CA GLY A 155 1.41 12.26 30.07
C GLY A 155 1.78 13.63 29.54
#